data_AF-A0A8J9VXN5-F1
#
_entry.id   AF-A0A8J9VXN5-F1
#
_cell.length_a   1.000
_cell.length_b   1.000
_cell.length_c   1.000
_cell.angle_alpha   90.00
_cell.angle_beta   90.00
_cell.angle_gamma   90.00
#
_symmetry.space_group_name_H-M   'P 1'
#
loop_
_entity.id
_entity.type
_entity.pdbx_description
1 polymer ?
#
loop_
_entity_poly.entity_id
_entity_poly.type
_entity_poly.pdbx_seq_one_letter_code
_entity_poly.pdbx_strand_id
1 'polypeptide(L)'
;MEGVTVTADLTQELQIVADNIESKHWRRLLRGLGLKDKDLDQIHHDYVADGLVEMIYQGLRKWTQQDGEKATLQKLLAGLEKIHRRDLVIMLSADHFPDTNAGPTAPSHIFHDPVAEHTVPKQPVSGASQQSARSKKRRGLPGLLKTLVKLA
;
A
#
# COMPACT_ATOMS: atom_id res chain seq x y z
N MET A 1 36.70 4.03 0.39
CA MET A 1 35.80 4.93 1.14
C MET A 1 34.76 5.40 0.13
N GLU A 2 33.71 4.61 -0.06
CA GLU A 2 32.61 4.91 -0.98
C GLU A 2 31.67 5.87 -0.24
N GLY A 3 31.91 7.17 -0.41
CA GLY A 3 31.00 8.20 0.06
C GLY A 3 29.76 8.22 -0.82
N VAL A 4 28.80 7.33 -0.54
CA VAL A 4 27.47 7.39 -1.16
C VAL A 4 26.77 8.62 -0.57
N THR A 5 26.77 9.71 -1.32
CA THR A 5 25.89 10.86 -1.06
C THR A 5 24.45 10.43 -1.34
N VAL A 6 23.80 9.85 -0.34
CA VAL A 6 22.46 9.23 -0.35
C VAL A 6 21.31 10.21 -0.66
N THR A 7 21.53 11.48 -1.00
CA THR A 7 20.46 12.49 -0.94
C THR A 7 20.08 13.20 -2.25
N ALA A 8 20.63 12.84 -3.42
CA ALA A 8 20.34 13.60 -4.66
C ALA A 8 19.66 12.82 -5.80
N ASP A 9 19.73 11.48 -5.83
CA ASP A 9 19.28 10.74 -7.02
C ASP A 9 18.37 9.58 -6.60
N LEU A 10 17.05 9.76 -6.74
CA LEU A 10 16.02 8.75 -6.42
C LEU A 10 16.07 7.52 -7.35
N THR A 11 17.12 7.37 -8.15
CA THR A 11 17.18 6.44 -9.28
C THR A 11 16.95 4.99 -8.84
N GLN A 12 17.48 4.57 -7.69
CA GLN A 12 17.25 3.22 -7.19
C GLN A 12 15.79 3.02 -6.78
N GLU A 13 15.19 3.98 -6.08
CA GLU A 13 13.79 3.91 -5.67
C GLU A 13 12.86 3.94 -6.88
N LEU A 14 13.17 4.75 -7.90
CA LEU A 14 12.41 4.78 -9.15
C LEU A 14 12.48 3.43 -9.87
N GLN A 15 13.64 2.79 -9.92
CA GLN A 15 13.84 1.50 -10.55
C GLN A 15 13.04 0.39 -9.84
N ILE A 16 13.12 0.36 -8.50
CA ILE A 16 12.38 -0.61 -7.68
C ILE A 16 10.87 -0.44 -7.89
N VAL A 17 10.38 0.80 -7.91
CA VAL A 17 8.97 1.09 -8.18
C VAL A 17 8.59 0.65 -9.59
N ALA A 18 9.41 0.96 -10.59
CA ALA A 18 9.13 0.62 -11.98
C ALA A 18 9.02 -0.90 -12.20
N ASP A 19 9.91 -1.68 -11.57
CA ASP A 19 9.94 -3.14 -11.69
C ASP A 19 8.71 -3.80 -11.04
N ASN A 20 8.20 -3.21 -9.96
CA ASN A 20 7.14 -3.82 -9.15
C ASN A 20 5.72 -3.32 -9.47
N ILE A 21 5.57 -2.24 -10.23
CA ILE A 21 4.26 -1.65 -10.54
C ILE A 21 3.60 -2.36 -11.73
N GLU A 22 2.31 -2.68 -11.57
CA GLU A 22 1.50 -3.27 -12.64
C GLU A 22 1.03 -2.22 -13.68
N SER A 23 0.76 -2.68 -14.90
CA SER A 23 0.33 -1.85 -16.05
C SER A 23 -0.95 -1.03 -15.85
N LYS A 24 -1.79 -1.40 -14.89
CA LYS A 24 -3.02 -0.67 -14.54
C LYS A 24 -2.79 0.45 -13.51
N HIS A 25 -1.69 0.42 -12.76
CA HIS A 25 -1.46 1.30 -11.61
C HIS A 25 -0.52 2.46 -11.93
N TRP A 26 0.39 2.32 -12.89
CA TRP A 26 1.36 3.37 -13.21
C TRP A 26 0.71 4.71 -13.61
N ARG A 27 -0.39 4.69 -14.38
CA ARG A 27 -1.10 5.93 -14.77
C ARG A 27 -1.64 6.66 -13.54
N ARG A 28 -2.17 5.92 -12.56
CA ARG A 28 -2.69 6.50 -11.31
C ARG A 28 -1.55 7.02 -10.44
N LEU A 29 -0.43 6.32 -10.39
CA LEU A 29 0.76 6.75 -9.67
C LEU A 29 1.28 8.08 -10.22
N LEU A 30 1.60 8.13 -11.52
CA LEU A 30 2.15 9.31 -12.17
C LEU A 30 1.18 10.51 -12.11
N ARG A 31 -0.13 10.26 -12.27
CA ARG A 31 -1.15 11.29 -12.05
C ARG A 31 -1.19 11.77 -10.61
N GLY A 32 -1.02 10.87 -9.64
CA GLY A 32 -0.92 11.19 -8.21
C GLY A 32 0.32 12.02 -7.84
N LEU A 33 1.37 11.92 -8.65
CA LEU A 33 2.59 12.71 -8.56
C LEU A 33 2.49 14.09 -9.24
N GLY A 34 1.45 14.31 -10.06
CA GLY A 34 1.18 15.59 -10.71
C GLY A 34 1.46 15.65 -12.21
N LEU A 35 1.78 14.52 -12.85
CA LEU A 35 1.88 14.44 -14.31
C LEU A 35 0.49 14.56 -14.95
N LYS A 36 0.42 15.31 -16.05
CA LYS A 36 -0.82 15.51 -16.81
C LYS A 36 -1.07 14.34 -17.75
N ASP A 37 -2.32 14.07 -18.10
CA ASP A 37 -2.68 12.97 -19.01
C ASP A 37 -1.91 13.03 -20.35
N LYS A 38 -1.70 14.24 -20.90
CA LYS A 38 -0.87 14.43 -22.10
C LYS A 38 0.56 13.88 -21.96
N ASP A 39 1.16 14.02 -20.79
CA ASP A 39 2.51 13.56 -20.52
C ASP A 39 2.51 12.04 -20.36
N LEU A 40 1.45 11.47 -19.76
CA LEU A 40 1.26 10.02 -19.65
C LEU A 40 1.08 9.35 -21.02
N ASP A 41 0.29 9.95 -21.91
CA ASP A 41 0.09 9.44 -23.26
C ASP A 41 1.37 9.53 -24.10
N GLN A 42 2.15 10.60 -23.93
CA GLN A 42 3.47 10.73 -24.57
C GLN A 42 4.43 9.63 -24.07
N ILE A 43 4.56 9.46 -22.75
CA ILE A 43 5.39 8.40 -22.15
C ILE A 43 4.97 7.03 -22.67
N HIS A 44 3.67 6.76 -22.74
CA HIS A 44 3.16 5.50 -23.26
C HIS A 44 3.53 5.30 -24.72
N HIS A 45 3.32 6.30 -25.57
CA HIS A 45 3.65 6.18 -26.98
C HIS A 45 5.15 5.98 -27.22
N ASP A 46 5.99 6.70 -26.49
CA ASP A 46 7.44 6.72 -26.71
C ASP A 46 8.14 5.46 -26.20
N TYR A 47 7.65 4.85 -25.11
CA TYR A 47 8.33 3.74 -24.42
C TYR A 47 7.55 2.43 -24.38
N VAL A 48 6.38 2.34 -25.02
CA VAL A 48 5.63 1.07 -25.11
C VAL A 48 6.44 -0.05 -25.79
N ALA A 49 7.37 0.31 -26.68
CA ALA A 49 8.21 -0.65 -27.40
C ALA A 49 9.32 -1.26 -26.51
N ASP A 50 9.88 -0.47 -25.58
CA ASP A 50 10.93 -0.92 -24.66
C ASP A 50 10.37 -1.77 -23.52
N GLY A 51 9.09 -1.56 -23.18
CA GLY A 51 8.35 -2.38 -22.23
C GLY A 51 7.82 -1.58 -21.04
N LEU A 52 6.97 -2.25 -20.25
CA LEU A 52 6.24 -1.62 -19.15
C LEU A 52 7.17 -1.01 -18.10
N VAL A 53 8.22 -1.74 -17.69
CA VAL A 53 9.14 -1.29 -16.64
C VAL A 53 9.86 -0.02 -17.09
N GLU A 54 10.44 -0.02 -18.28
CA GLU A 54 11.14 1.15 -18.84
C GLU A 54 10.19 2.35 -18.97
N MET A 55 8.98 2.12 -19.49
CA MET A 55 7.96 3.17 -19.59
C MET A 55 7.63 3.80 -18.23
N ILE A 56 7.50 3.00 -17.16
CA ILE A 56 7.22 3.52 -15.82
C ILE A 56 8.42 4.30 -15.29
N TYR A 57 9.63 3.75 -15.44
CA TYR A 57 10.86 4.39 -15.00
C TYR A 57 11.06 5.75 -15.67
N GLN A 58 10.84 5.84 -16.97
CA GLN A 58 10.94 7.08 -17.73
C GLN A 58 9.87 8.09 -17.32
N GLY A 59 8.67 7.63 -16.99
CA GLY A 59 7.62 8.49 -16.43
C GLY A 59 7.98 9.05 -15.04
N LEU A 60 8.56 8.22 -14.17
CA LEU A 60 9.04 8.66 -12.87
C LEU A 60 10.22 9.64 -12.98
N ARG A 61 11.18 9.37 -13.87
CA ARG A 61 12.28 10.30 -14.15
C ARG A 61 11.78 11.64 -14.68
N LYS A 62 10.79 11.63 -15.57
CA LYS A 62 10.17 12.86 -16.08
C LYS A 62 9.49 13.65 -14.95
N TRP A 63 8.82 12.97 -14.03
CA TRP A 63 8.30 13.61 -12.82
C TRP A 63 9.42 14.25 -11.99
N THR A 64 10.52 13.53 -11.74
CA THR A 64 11.67 14.07 -11.00
C THR A 64 12.26 15.31 -11.68
N GLN A 65 12.34 15.32 -13.00
CA GLN A 65 12.80 16.48 -13.77
C GLN A 65 11.81 17.65 -13.72
N GLN A 66 10.50 17.39 -13.64
CA GLN A 66 9.46 18.41 -13.59
C GLN A 66 9.40 19.10 -12.20
N ASP A 67 9.52 18.32 -11.12
CA ASP A 67 9.44 18.82 -9.75
C ASP A 67 10.80 19.25 -9.19
N GLY A 68 11.91 18.79 -9.77
CA GLY A 68 13.28 19.14 -9.37
C GLY A 68 13.55 18.80 -7.90
N GLU A 69 14.01 19.77 -7.11
CA GLU A 69 14.22 19.60 -5.66
C GLU A 69 12.96 19.22 -4.86
N LYS A 70 11.76 19.40 -5.43
CA LYS A 70 10.50 18.98 -4.78
C LYS A 70 10.18 17.52 -5.04
N ALA A 71 10.90 16.86 -5.95
CA ALA A 71 10.74 15.43 -6.21
C ALA A 71 11.48 14.65 -5.13
N THR A 72 10.86 14.54 -3.96
CA THR A 72 11.41 13.82 -2.81
C THR A 72 10.86 12.41 -2.72
N LEU A 73 11.61 11.53 -2.06
CA LEU A 73 11.15 10.17 -1.72
C LEU A 73 9.78 10.20 -1.02
N GLN A 74 9.54 11.17 -0.15
CA GLN A 74 8.24 11.32 0.53
C GLN A 74 7.07 11.52 -0.43
N LYS A 75 7.23 12.31 -1.50
CA LYS A 75 6.19 12.47 -2.53
C LYS A 75 5.95 11.17 -3.29
N LEU A 76 7.02 10.42 -3.57
CA LEU A 76 6.92 9.10 -4.20
C LEU A 76 6.14 8.12 -3.31
N LEU A 77 6.50 8.02 -2.02
CA LEU A 77 5.82 7.18 -1.05
C LEU A 77 4.34 7.56 -0.89
N ALA A 78 4.02 8.86 -0.85
CA ALA A 78 2.64 9.35 -0.80
C ALA A 78 1.85 8.98 -2.07
N GLY A 79 2.50 8.97 -3.24
CA GLY A 79 1.90 8.49 -4.49
C GLY A 79 1.60 6.99 -4.45
N LEU A 80 2.53 6.19 -3.92
CA LEU A 80 2.39 4.74 -3.74
C LEU A 80 1.27 4.38 -2.76
N GLU A 81 1.13 5.14 -1.67
CA GLU A 81 0.07 4.94 -0.69
C GLU A 81 -1.33 5.16 -1.30
N LYS A 82 -1.48 6.19 -2.16
CA LYS A 82 -2.75 6.48 -2.87
C LYS A 82 -3.19 5.36 -3.80
N ILE A 83 -2.25 4.58 -4.35
CA ILE A 83 -2.57 3.41 -5.19
C ILE A 83 -2.65 2.11 -4.37
N HIS A 84 -2.62 2.21 -3.04
CA HIS A 84 -2.64 1.10 -2.10
C HIS A 84 -1.47 0.11 -2.24
N ARG A 85 -0.32 0.54 -2.80
CA ARG A 85 0.91 -0.27 -2.87
C ARG A 85 1.78 -0.05 -1.64
N ARG A 86 1.21 -0.34 -0.47
CA ARG A 86 1.94 -0.21 0.82
C ARG A 86 3.14 -1.14 0.91
N ASP A 87 3.12 -2.27 0.19
CA ASP A 87 4.25 -3.20 0.14
C ASP A 87 5.52 -2.49 -0.37
N LEU A 88 5.38 -1.62 -1.38
CA LEU A 88 6.49 -0.84 -1.91
C LEU A 88 6.89 0.30 -0.97
N VAL A 89 5.92 0.92 -0.29
CA VAL A 89 6.21 1.96 0.72
C VAL A 89 7.06 1.37 1.85
N ILE A 90 6.68 0.21 2.36
CA ILE A 90 7.42 -0.48 3.43
C ILE A 90 8.82 -0.83 2.92
N MET A 91 8.95 -1.44 1.74
CA MET A 91 10.23 -1.84 1.17
C MET A 91 11.19 -0.65 0.97
N LEU A 92 10.70 0.47 0.42
CA LEU A 92 11.51 1.67 0.19
C LEU A 92 11.84 2.41 1.48
N SER A 93 10.92 2.42 2.46
CA SER A 93 11.18 3.01 3.78
C SER A 93 12.13 2.18 4.63
N ALA A 94 12.11 0.85 4.46
CA ALA A 94 12.94 -0.11 5.19
C ALA A 94 14.43 0.08 4.91
N ASP A 95 14.78 0.40 3.66
CA ASP A 95 16.17 0.69 3.25
C ASP A 95 16.68 2.03 3.83
N HIS A 96 15.77 2.93 4.20
CA HIS A 96 16.04 4.24 4.80
C HIS A 96 15.78 4.28 6.32
N PHE A 97 15.97 3.18 7.06
CA PHE A 97 16.00 3.27 8.53
C PHE A 97 17.40 3.61 9.04
N PRO A 98 17.73 4.87 9.38
CA PRO A 98 18.44 5.07 10.63
C PRO A 98 17.45 4.71 11.74
N ASP A 99 17.80 3.70 12.53
CA ASP A 99 17.17 3.46 13.82
C ASP A 99 17.11 4.81 14.57
N THR A 100 15.94 5.43 14.63
CA THR A 100 15.74 6.65 15.40
C THR A 100 14.38 6.57 16.05
N ASN A 101 14.42 6.04 17.29
CA ASN A 101 13.43 6.15 18.36
C ASN A 101 12.72 4.87 18.86
N ALA A 102 13.47 3.77 19.01
CA ALA A 102 13.20 2.92 20.17
C ALA A 102 13.59 3.67 21.47
N GLY A 103 12.73 4.58 21.92
CA GLY A 103 12.73 5.11 23.29
C GLY A 103 12.42 4.00 24.31
N PRO A 104 12.86 4.15 25.56
CA PRO A 104 13.52 3.10 26.32
C PRO A 104 12.54 2.08 26.90
N THR A 105 12.70 0.81 26.52
CA THR A 105 12.17 -0.28 27.33
C THR A 105 13.16 -0.50 28.48
N ALA A 106 13.04 0.33 29.52
CA ALA A 106 13.52 -0.03 30.84
C ALA A 106 12.35 -0.70 31.57
N PRO A 107 12.28 -2.04 31.64
CA PRO A 107 11.44 -2.69 32.63
C PRO A 107 12.14 -2.50 33.97
N SER A 108 11.65 -1.55 34.76
CA SER A 108 12.03 -1.41 36.16
C SER A 108 11.75 -2.73 36.87
N HIS A 109 12.85 -3.42 37.13
CA HIS A 109 12.99 -4.57 38.00
C HIS A 109 12.51 -4.18 39.40
N ILE A 110 11.28 -4.56 39.77
CA ILE A 110 10.95 -4.83 41.17
C ILE A 110 10.54 -6.30 41.23
N PHE A 111 11.54 -7.12 41.53
CA PHE A 111 11.37 -8.40 42.16
C PHE A 111 10.53 -8.21 43.43
N HIS A 112 9.62 -9.14 43.70
CA HIS A 112 9.49 -9.86 44.98
C HIS A 112 8.22 -10.73 44.92
N ASP A 113 8.39 -12.00 44.53
CA ASP A 113 7.63 -13.11 45.16
C ASP A 113 8.11 -13.20 46.63
N PRO A 114 7.31 -13.65 47.63
CA PRO A 114 6.58 -14.92 47.53
C PRO A 114 5.27 -15.10 48.37
N VAL A 115 4.58 -16.20 48.05
CA VAL A 115 3.86 -17.17 48.93
C VAL A 115 2.54 -16.81 49.63
N ALA A 116 1.66 -17.84 49.66
CA ALA A 116 0.51 -18.08 50.53
C ALA A 116 -0.79 -17.34 50.12
N GLU A 117 -2.00 -17.89 50.15
CA GLU A 117 -2.53 -19.17 50.61
C GLU A 117 -4.04 -19.18 50.28
N HIS A 118 -4.64 -20.37 50.19
CA HIS A 118 -6.02 -20.70 50.55
C HIS A 118 -7.20 -19.88 49.99
N THR A 119 -8.01 -20.51 49.13
CA THR A 119 -9.18 -21.30 49.57
C THR A 119 -10.18 -21.53 48.43
N VAL A 120 -10.65 -22.77 48.30
CA VAL A 120 -11.81 -23.23 47.52
C VAL A 120 -12.90 -23.55 48.56
N PRO A 121 -14.19 -23.18 48.40
CA PRO A 121 -15.14 -24.16 47.86
C PRO A 121 -16.43 -23.67 47.14
N LYS A 122 -16.85 -24.54 46.20
CA LYS A 122 -18.20 -25.12 45.95
C LYS A 122 -19.41 -24.26 45.49
N GLN A 123 -19.71 -24.41 44.18
CA GLN A 123 -20.98 -24.88 43.55
C GLN A 123 -22.33 -24.10 43.79
N PRO A 124 -23.48 -24.52 43.20
CA PRO A 124 -23.88 -24.44 41.78
C PRO A 124 -25.33 -23.88 41.61
N VAL A 125 -25.78 -23.43 40.44
CA VAL A 125 -27.22 -23.56 40.07
C VAL A 125 -27.44 -23.59 38.56
N SER A 126 -28.19 -24.62 38.15
CA SER A 126 -28.81 -24.85 36.84
C SER A 126 -29.72 -23.72 36.37
N GLY A 127 -29.95 -23.64 35.06
CA GLY A 127 -31.17 -23.00 34.55
C GLY A 127 -31.16 -22.71 33.05
N ALA A 128 -31.86 -23.54 32.30
CA ALA A 128 -32.04 -23.52 30.85
C ALA A 128 -32.55 -22.20 30.24
N SER A 129 -32.22 -21.92 28.97
CA SER A 129 -33.24 -21.87 27.90
C SER A 129 -32.73 -21.46 26.53
N GLN A 130 -32.99 -22.36 25.58
CA GLN A 130 -33.62 -22.13 24.27
C GLN A 130 -32.85 -21.43 23.15
N GLN A 131 -32.48 -22.29 22.18
CA GLN A 131 -32.50 -22.01 20.74
C GLN A 131 -33.75 -21.23 20.32
N SER A 132 -33.58 -20.27 19.42
CA SER A 132 -34.61 -19.89 18.46
C SER A 132 -34.00 -19.50 17.13
N ALA A 133 -34.76 -19.81 16.10
CA ALA A 133 -34.32 -20.11 14.76
C ALA A 133 -34.51 -18.94 13.79
N ARG A 134 -33.81 -19.06 12.64
CA ARG A 134 -34.33 -18.85 11.28
C ARG A 134 -34.66 -17.40 10.87
N SER A 135 -34.01 -16.96 9.79
CA SER A 135 -34.74 -16.45 8.61
C SER A 135 -33.89 -16.44 7.33
N LYS A 136 -34.38 -17.18 6.33
CA LYS A 136 -33.96 -17.19 4.92
C LYS A 136 -34.76 -16.12 4.17
N LYS A 137 -34.11 -15.31 3.32
CA LYS A 137 -34.78 -14.51 2.27
C LYS A 137 -33.88 -14.46 1.03
N ARG A 138 -34.09 -15.38 0.07
CA ARG A 138 -34.79 -15.19 -1.22
C ARG A 138 -34.19 -14.03 -2.04
N ARG A 139 -33.32 -14.35 -3.01
CA ARG A 139 -33.60 -14.48 -4.46
C ARG A 139 -34.12 -13.19 -5.10
N GLY A 140 -33.25 -12.51 -5.84
CA GLY A 140 -33.59 -11.51 -6.85
C GLY A 140 -32.90 -11.86 -8.17
N LEU A 141 -33.70 -12.15 -9.21
CA LEU A 141 -33.25 -12.20 -10.61
C LEU A 141 -32.97 -10.77 -11.10
N PRO A 142 -32.00 -10.56 -12.00
CA PRO A 142 -32.12 -9.55 -13.05
C PRO A 142 -32.67 -10.21 -14.33
N GLY A 143 -33.66 -9.54 -14.91
CA GLY A 143 -34.56 -10.06 -15.95
C GLY A 143 -33.96 -10.27 -17.35
N LEU A 144 -34.66 -11.15 -18.06
CA LEU A 144 -34.58 -11.44 -19.49
C LEU A 144 -34.90 -10.20 -20.36
N LEU A 145 -34.02 -9.98 -21.34
CA LEU A 145 -34.27 -9.71 -22.77
C LEU A 145 -35.11 -8.51 -23.25
N LYS A 146 -34.61 -7.97 -24.38
CA LYS A 146 -35.22 -7.18 -25.48
C LYS A 146 -34.67 -5.74 -25.49
N THR A 147 -33.88 -5.35 -26.48
CA THR A 147 -34.41 -4.94 -27.80
C THR A 147 -33.35 -4.96 -28.90
N LEU A 148 -33.87 -5.20 -30.10
CA LEU A 148 -33.23 -5.48 -31.37
C LEU A 148 -33.12 -4.14 -32.13
N VAL A 149 -31.90 -3.62 -32.36
CA VAL A 149 -31.72 -2.46 -33.24
C VAL A 149 -31.71 -2.93 -34.69
N LYS A 150 -32.70 -2.43 -35.41
CA LYS A 150 -33.06 -2.67 -36.80
C LYS A 150 -32.23 -1.75 -37.71
N LEU A 151 -31.53 -2.36 -38.66
CA LEU A 151 -31.41 -2.00 -40.09
C LEU A 151 -31.25 -0.51 -40.48
N ALA A 152 -30.13 -0.22 -41.15
CA ALA A 152 -30.06 0.60 -42.36
C ALA A 152 -29.01 -0.01 -43.29
#